data_AF-A0ABC8V0D8-F1
#
_entry.id   AF-A0ABC8V0D8-F1
#
_cell.length_a   1.000
_cell.length_b   1.000
_cell.length_c   1.000
_cell.angle_alpha   90.00
_cell.angle_beta   90.00
_cell.angle_gamma   90.00
#
_symmetry.space_group_name_H-M   'P 1'
#
loop_
_entity.id
_entity.type
_entity.pdbx_description
1 polymer ?
#
loop_
_entity_poly.entity_id
_entity_poly.type
_entity_poly.pdbx_seq_one_letter_code
_entity_poly.pdbx_strand_id
1 'polypeptide(L)'
;MGGGGGGPGWCAKHIKAVMNIGPAFLGVPKAVGNMLSAESKDVAFIRAMAPGLLDSDILGLQTLEHVMRVSRTWDSIISLMPKGGETIWGNLDWSPEEGYKCNSAKKRHLQPSQRENNSNNSDRKIGFQVEEPTRYGRIVSFGKAASELPSSRLPVIHSKEFSQTSAATNSSASCGEIRTEYDEMSRESIRKVAENKAYTVSSLIDLLRFVAPKMMQRAEAHFSHGIAENLDDPKYDHYKYWSNPLETKLPDAPDMEIYCSYGVGIPTERSYVYKLSPSYRCKSIPFQIDSSADGSDSGCLKGGVYFVDGDESVPVLSAGFMCAKGWRGRTRFNPSGIATYVREYRHKPPASLLEGRGLESGAHVDIMGNVALIEDVLRVAAGATGADLGGDKIHSDILRMSERINVRL
;
A
#
# COMPACT_ATOMS: atom_id res chain seq x y z
N MET A 1 28.22 3.01 -4.27
CA MET A 1 28.81 1.65 -4.39
C MET A 1 27.78 0.70 -5.00
N GLY A 2 28.01 0.13 -6.18
CA GLY A 2 27.10 -0.84 -6.80
C GLY A 2 27.86 -2.13 -7.12
N GLY A 3 27.32 -3.29 -6.79
CA GLY A 3 27.95 -4.60 -7.08
C GLY A 3 28.48 -5.38 -5.87
N GLY A 4 27.98 -5.14 -4.66
CA GLY A 4 28.31 -5.97 -3.49
C GLY A 4 29.80 -5.99 -3.10
N GLY A 5 30.52 -4.89 -3.37
CA GLY A 5 31.97 -4.81 -3.16
C GLY A 5 32.82 -5.23 -4.37
N GLY A 6 32.20 -5.58 -5.50
CA GLY A 6 32.89 -5.99 -6.75
C GLY A 6 33.61 -4.88 -7.52
N GLY A 7 33.59 -3.64 -7.02
CA GLY A 7 34.21 -2.47 -7.66
C GLY A 7 33.35 -1.79 -8.73
N PRO A 8 33.78 -0.61 -9.23
CA PRO A 8 33.08 0.11 -10.30
C PRO A 8 32.94 -0.76 -11.56
N GLY A 9 31.77 -0.72 -12.21
CA GLY A 9 31.51 -1.46 -13.46
C GLY A 9 31.22 -2.96 -13.30
N TRP A 10 31.21 -3.52 -12.07
CA TRP A 10 30.89 -4.93 -11.86
C TRP A 10 29.50 -5.30 -12.40
N CYS A 11 28.48 -4.49 -12.08
CA CYS A 11 27.12 -4.69 -12.58
C CYS A 11 27.06 -4.66 -14.11
N ALA A 12 27.72 -3.69 -14.74
CA ALA A 12 27.78 -3.56 -16.20
C ALA A 12 28.34 -4.82 -16.87
N LYS A 13 29.35 -5.44 -16.26
CA LYS A 13 30.03 -6.62 -16.81
C LYS A 13 29.28 -7.92 -16.58
N HIS A 14 28.57 -8.04 -15.45
CA HIS A 14 28.07 -9.33 -14.97
C HIS A 14 26.55 -9.45 -14.91
N ILE A 15 25.81 -8.35 -15.03
CA ILE A 15 24.35 -8.36 -15.01
C ILE A 15 23.82 -7.86 -16.36
N LYS A 16 23.16 -8.76 -17.11
CA LYS A 16 22.45 -8.38 -18.34
C LYS A 16 21.14 -7.65 -18.04
N ALA A 17 20.36 -8.18 -17.12
CA ALA A 17 19.02 -7.69 -16.84
C ALA A 17 18.59 -7.96 -15.39
N VAL A 18 17.72 -7.10 -14.86
CA VAL A 18 17.01 -7.30 -13.59
C VAL A 18 15.51 -7.40 -13.85
N MET A 19 14.93 -8.56 -13.55
CA MET A 19 13.50 -8.82 -13.66
C MET A 19 12.83 -8.60 -12.30
N ASN A 20 12.22 -7.43 -12.08
CA ASN A 20 11.47 -7.15 -10.85
C ASN A 20 10.03 -7.62 -11.04
N ILE A 21 9.64 -8.71 -10.38
CA ILE A 21 8.30 -9.30 -10.47
C ILE A 21 7.48 -8.89 -9.24
N GLY A 22 6.32 -8.26 -9.46
CA GLY A 22 5.47 -7.72 -8.40
C GLY A 22 6.20 -6.79 -7.41
N PRO A 23 7.06 -5.86 -7.87
CA PRO A 23 7.87 -5.07 -6.93
C PRO A 23 7.01 -4.14 -6.09
N ALA A 24 7.33 -4.02 -4.80
CA ALA A 24 6.74 -3.04 -3.89
C ALA A 24 7.72 -1.88 -3.60
N PHE A 25 8.26 -1.25 -4.66
CA PHE A 25 9.33 -0.26 -4.55
C PHE A 25 9.03 0.86 -3.56
N LEU A 26 7.79 1.37 -3.60
CA LEU A 26 7.35 2.45 -2.74
C LEU A 26 6.63 1.96 -1.49
N GLY A 27 6.62 0.65 -1.21
CA GLY A 27 5.86 0.03 -0.11
C GLY A 27 4.40 -0.25 -0.46
N VAL A 28 3.64 -0.76 0.51
CA VAL A 28 2.22 -1.09 0.37
C VAL A 28 1.40 -0.51 1.52
N PRO A 29 0.24 0.14 1.23
CA PRO A 29 -0.66 0.62 2.27
C PRO A 29 -1.13 -0.49 3.23
N LYS A 30 -1.20 -1.74 2.78
CA LYS A 30 -1.51 -2.92 3.61
C LYS A 30 -0.62 -3.07 4.84
N ALA A 31 0.64 -2.63 4.78
CA ALA A 31 1.53 -2.66 5.94
C ALA A 31 1.01 -1.79 7.11
N VAL A 32 0.26 -0.72 6.80
CA VAL A 32 -0.29 0.22 7.79
C VAL A 32 -1.34 -0.46 8.67
N GLY A 33 -2.27 -1.20 8.05
CA GLY A 33 -3.32 -1.91 8.77
C GLY A 33 -2.76 -2.95 9.75
N ASN A 34 -1.75 -3.70 9.29
CA ASN A 34 -1.05 -4.70 10.11
C ASN A 34 -0.38 -4.08 11.35
N MET A 35 0.17 -2.86 11.24
CA MET A 35 0.86 -2.20 12.36
C MET A 35 -0.08 -1.48 13.33
N LEU A 36 -1.13 -0.86 12.82
CA LEU A 36 -2.05 -0.08 13.63
C LEU A 36 -3.08 -0.94 14.34
N SER A 37 -3.66 -1.93 13.66
CA SER A 37 -4.72 -2.77 14.23
C SER A 37 -4.57 -4.27 14.04
N ALA A 38 -3.48 -4.73 13.41
CA ALA A 38 -3.34 -6.12 12.98
C ALA A 38 -4.49 -6.59 12.06
N GLU A 39 -5.20 -5.64 11.44
CA GLU A 39 -6.25 -5.92 10.48
C GLU A 39 -5.79 -5.59 9.07
N SER A 40 -6.13 -6.48 8.14
CA SER A 40 -6.21 -6.19 6.72
C SER A 40 -7.66 -6.34 6.27
N LYS A 41 -7.95 -6.05 4.99
CA LYS A 41 -9.25 -6.32 4.36
C LYS A 41 -9.84 -7.68 4.77
N ASP A 42 -9.04 -8.76 4.73
CA ASP A 42 -9.55 -10.12 4.95
C ASP A 42 -10.04 -10.32 6.38
N VAL A 43 -9.34 -9.74 7.37
CA VAL A 43 -9.74 -9.77 8.79
C VAL A 43 -10.96 -8.88 9.02
N ALA A 44 -10.99 -7.68 8.41
CA ALA A 44 -12.12 -6.77 8.50
C ALA A 44 -13.40 -7.37 7.89
N PHE A 45 -13.26 -8.08 6.77
CA PHE A 45 -14.35 -8.79 6.10
C PHE A 45 -14.87 -9.97 6.95
N ILE A 46 -13.98 -10.79 7.51
CA ILE A 46 -14.37 -11.88 8.42
C ILE A 46 -15.13 -11.31 9.63
N ARG A 47 -14.67 -10.19 10.20
CA ARG A 47 -15.35 -9.52 11.31
C ARG A 47 -16.74 -9.01 10.92
N ALA A 48 -16.89 -8.47 9.71
CA ALA A 48 -18.17 -7.98 9.20
C ALA A 48 -19.18 -9.13 8.98
N MET A 49 -18.72 -10.27 8.46
CA MET A 49 -19.58 -11.42 8.17
C MET A 49 -19.87 -12.30 9.39
N ALA A 50 -18.92 -12.44 10.30
CA ALA A 50 -19.02 -13.29 11.47
C ALA A 50 -18.38 -12.60 12.70
N PRO A 51 -19.04 -11.59 13.30
CA PRO A 51 -18.51 -10.86 14.45
C PRO A 51 -18.10 -11.82 15.58
N GLY A 52 -18.92 -12.84 15.84
CA GLY A 52 -18.69 -13.86 16.87
C GLY A 52 -17.53 -14.83 16.62
N LEU A 53 -17.00 -14.93 15.39
CA LEU A 53 -15.92 -15.89 15.09
C LEU A 53 -14.57 -15.40 15.62
N LEU A 54 -14.29 -14.10 15.47
CA LEU A 54 -13.10 -13.45 16.05
C LEU A 54 -13.27 -13.10 17.54
N ASP A 55 -14.52 -12.97 18.00
CA ASP A 55 -14.86 -12.73 19.42
C ASP A 55 -14.98 -14.02 20.24
N SER A 56 -14.86 -15.21 19.61
CA SER A 56 -14.92 -16.51 20.31
C SER A 56 -13.60 -16.84 20.99
N ASP A 57 -13.63 -17.26 22.27
CA ASP A 57 -12.44 -17.60 23.07
C ASP A 57 -11.55 -18.73 22.48
N ILE A 58 -12.00 -19.40 21.41
CA ILE A 58 -11.28 -20.50 20.73
C ILE A 58 -10.35 -19.98 19.60
N LEU A 59 -10.67 -18.83 19.00
CA LEU A 59 -9.85 -18.14 17.98
C LEU A 59 -9.49 -16.70 18.40
N GLY A 60 -9.74 -16.38 19.67
CA GLY A 60 -10.11 -15.06 20.17
C GLY A 60 -9.14 -13.91 19.95
N LEU A 61 -9.58 -12.71 20.33
CA LEU A 61 -8.87 -11.42 20.30
C LEU A 61 -7.37 -11.46 20.65
N GLN A 62 -6.91 -12.43 21.46
CA GLN A 62 -5.49 -12.71 21.68
C GLN A 62 -4.72 -13.00 20.37
N THR A 63 -5.35 -13.60 19.35
CA THR A 63 -4.77 -13.83 18.03
C THR A 63 -4.35 -12.51 17.38
N LEU A 64 -5.17 -11.45 17.46
CA LEU A 64 -4.81 -10.16 16.88
C LEU A 64 -3.71 -9.44 17.66
N GLU A 65 -3.66 -9.60 18.98
CA GLU A 65 -2.55 -9.09 19.79
C GLU A 65 -1.23 -9.79 19.45
N HIS A 66 -1.25 -11.12 19.24
CA HIS A 66 -0.09 -11.85 18.76
C HIS A 66 0.30 -11.44 17.34
N VAL A 67 -0.67 -11.32 16.43
CA VAL A 67 -0.42 -10.86 15.05
C VAL A 67 0.15 -9.45 15.07
N MET A 68 -0.34 -8.57 15.94
CA MET A 68 0.23 -7.23 16.13
C MET A 68 1.65 -7.30 16.65
N ARG A 69 1.90 -8.10 17.69
CA ARG A 69 3.24 -8.27 18.26
C ARG A 69 4.22 -8.77 17.20
N VAL A 70 3.84 -9.78 16.42
CA VAL A 70 4.62 -10.30 15.31
C VAL A 70 4.82 -9.22 14.24
N SER A 71 3.75 -8.51 13.86
CA SER A 71 3.83 -7.49 12.81
C SER A 71 4.73 -6.31 13.20
N ARG A 72 4.77 -5.99 14.49
CA ARG A 72 5.63 -4.94 15.06
C ARG A 72 7.04 -5.42 15.42
N THR A 73 7.35 -6.71 15.35
CA THR A 73 8.71 -7.25 15.54
C THR A 73 9.35 -7.74 14.25
N TRP A 74 8.56 -8.06 13.23
CA TRP A 74 9.04 -8.41 11.91
C TRP A 74 9.33 -7.14 11.11
N ASP A 75 10.57 -6.68 11.17
CA ASP A 75 10.97 -5.43 10.53
C ASP A 75 10.90 -5.51 8.97
N SER A 76 10.65 -6.69 8.39
CA SER A 76 10.26 -6.82 6.98
C SER A 76 8.95 -6.07 6.67
N ILE A 77 7.99 -6.01 7.60
CA ILE A 77 6.74 -5.29 7.40
C ILE A 77 6.97 -3.77 7.42
N ILE A 78 7.83 -3.25 8.32
CA ILE A 78 8.14 -1.81 8.33
C ILE A 78 8.91 -1.39 7.08
N SER A 79 9.71 -2.27 6.49
CA SER A 79 10.37 -2.03 5.20
C SER A 79 9.37 -1.79 4.06
N LEU A 80 8.15 -2.33 4.19
CA LEU A 80 7.05 -2.18 3.24
C LEU A 80 6.16 -0.98 3.53
N MET A 81 6.44 -0.15 4.53
CA MET A 81 5.68 1.09 4.70
C MET A 81 5.81 2.01 3.50
N PRO A 82 4.75 2.77 3.15
CA PRO A 82 4.79 3.76 2.09
C PRO A 82 6.00 4.70 2.18
N LYS A 83 6.80 4.74 1.10
CA LYS A 83 8.01 5.57 0.97
C LYS A 83 7.73 6.82 0.14
N GLY A 84 8.43 7.90 0.44
CA GLY A 84 8.37 9.16 -0.28
C GLY A 84 7.28 10.14 0.18
N GLY A 85 6.62 9.84 1.31
CA GLY A 85 5.70 10.76 1.97
C GLY A 85 4.57 11.27 1.08
N GLU A 86 4.16 12.51 1.34
CA GLU A 86 3.06 13.18 0.61
C GLU A 86 3.39 13.49 -0.85
N THR A 87 4.67 13.59 -1.21
CA THR A 87 5.09 13.82 -2.60
C THR A 87 4.70 12.66 -3.50
N ILE A 88 4.83 11.42 -3.00
CA ILE A 88 4.49 10.20 -3.76
C ILE A 88 3.02 9.82 -3.56
N TRP A 89 2.57 9.75 -2.31
CA TRP A 89 1.28 9.15 -1.96
C TRP A 89 0.12 10.14 -1.86
N GLY A 90 0.40 11.44 -2.02
CA GLY A 90 -0.58 12.50 -1.85
C GLY A 90 -0.71 13.00 -0.42
N ASN A 91 -1.47 14.09 -0.29
CA ASN A 91 -1.73 14.78 0.98
C ASN A 91 -3.23 14.69 1.34
N LEU A 92 -3.71 15.56 2.23
CA LEU A 92 -5.11 15.55 2.65
C LEU A 92 -6.11 15.85 1.52
N ASP A 93 -5.69 16.47 0.43
CA ASP A 93 -6.56 17.00 -0.62
C ASP A 93 -6.29 16.44 -2.01
N TRP A 94 -5.12 15.86 -2.24
CA TRP A 94 -4.70 15.37 -3.55
C TRP A 94 -4.03 13.99 -3.46
N SER A 95 -4.16 13.19 -4.52
CA SER A 95 -3.36 11.99 -4.74
C SER A 95 -3.14 11.68 -6.24
N PRO A 96 -2.11 10.89 -6.60
CA PRO A 96 -1.85 10.53 -8.01
C PRO A 96 -3.03 9.83 -8.69
N GLU A 97 -3.78 9.03 -7.94
CA GLU A 97 -4.91 8.22 -8.41
C GLU A 97 -6.21 9.01 -8.56
N GLU A 98 -6.21 10.33 -8.40
CA GLU A 98 -7.41 11.16 -8.53
C GLU A 98 -8.13 10.94 -9.88
N GLY A 99 -9.44 10.70 -9.83
CA GLY A 99 -10.24 10.32 -10.99
C GLY A 99 -10.24 8.83 -11.32
N TYR A 100 -9.53 7.99 -10.55
CA TYR A 100 -9.65 6.54 -10.63
C TYR A 100 -11.08 6.11 -10.30
N LYS A 101 -11.67 5.34 -11.21
CA LYS A 101 -13.01 4.77 -11.06
C LYS A 101 -12.88 3.28 -10.76
N CYS A 102 -13.41 2.85 -9.62
CA CYS A 102 -13.53 1.43 -9.33
C CYS A 102 -14.60 0.82 -10.21
N ASN A 103 -14.20 0.34 -11.39
CA ASN A 103 -15.05 -0.53 -12.16
C ASN A 103 -15.21 -1.83 -11.36
N SER A 104 -16.36 -2.00 -10.70
CA SER A 104 -16.78 -3.30 -10.19
C SER A 104 -17.01 -4.23 -11.38
N ALA A 105 -15.93 -4.78 -11.93
CA ALA A 105 -16.01 -5.88 -12.86
C ALA A 105 -16.73 -7.02 -12.13
N LYS A 106 -17.97 -7.29 -12.56
CA LYS A 106 -18.88 -8.41 -12.23
C LYS A 106 -19.86 -8.20 -11.06
N LYS A 107 -20.87 -7.36 -11.28
CA LYS A 107 -22.27 -7.62 -10.82
C LYS A 107 -22.98 -8.69 -11.68
N ARG A 108 -22.29 -9.75 -12.14
CA ARG A 108 -22.90 -10.75 -13.08
C ARG A 108 -22.78 -12.22 -12.73
N HIS A 109 -22.15 -12.61 -11.62
CA HIS A 109 -22.11 -14.02 -11.24
C HIS A 109 -22.40 -14.20 -9.77
N LEU A 110 -23.70 -14.13 -9.43
CA LEU A 110 -24.36 -14.81 -8.31
C LEU A 110 -25.82 -14.36 -8.29
N GLN A 111 -26.65 -14.90 -9.19
CA GLN A 111 -28.07 -15.20 -8.94
C GLN A 111 -28.53 -16.29 -9.93
N PRO A 112 -29.07 -17.42 -9.45
CA PRO A 112 -29.83 -18.34 -10.29
C PRO A 112 -31.23 -17.75 -10.54
N SER A 113 -31.53 -17.51 -11.82
CA SER A 113 -32.85 -17.52 -12.47
C SER A 113 -34.07 -17.09 -11.65
N GLN A 114 -34.62 -15.89 -11.92
CA GLN A 114 -36.08 -15.71 -12.01
C GLN A 114 -36.47 -14.75 -13.14
N ARG A 115 -37.11 -15.37 -14.14
CA ARG A 115 -38.13 -14.92 -15.11
C ARG A 115 -38.21 -13.44 -15.50
N GLU A 116 -38.11 -13.26 -16.82
CA GLU A 116 -38.57 -12.11 -17.59
C GLU A 116 -39.97 -11.64 -17.17
N ASN A 117 -40.11 -10.33 -16.98
CA ASN A 117 -41.36 -9.63 -17.24
C ASN A 117 -41.03 -8.19 -17.67
N ASN A 118 -41.48 -7.85 -18.88
CA ASN A 118 -41.42 -6.51 -19.45
C ASN A 118 -42.28 -5.53 -18.64
N SER A 119 -41.78 -4.33 -18.35
CA SER A 119 -42.59 -3.10 -18.43
C SER A 119 -41.73 -1.81 -18.39
N ASN A 120 -41.88 -1.07 -19.48
CA ASN A 120 -41.96 0.38 -19.66
C ASN A 120 -40.96 1.34 -19.00
N ASN A 121 -40.24 2.01 -19.92
CA ASN A 121 -39.70 3.36 -19.87
C ASN A 121 -40.34 4.27 -18.80
N SER A 122 -39.49 4.75 -17.89
CA SER A 122 -39.66 6.08 -17.30
C SER A 122 -38.28 6.75 -17.28
N ASP A 123 -38.24 7.96 -17.82
CA ASP A 123 -37.09 8.84 -17.89
C ASP A 123 -36.41 8.97 -16.52
N ARG A 124 -35.29 8.26 -16.34
CA ARG A 124 -34.38 8.58 -15.24
C ARG A 124 -33.66 9.85 -15.61
N LYS A 125 -34.09 10.96 -14.99
CA LYS A 125 -33.29 12.18 -14.83
C LYS A 125 -31.83 11.78 -14.59
N ILE A 126 -30.98 12.01 -15.58
CA ILE A 126 -29.53 11.98 -15.42
C ILE A 126 -29.21 13.19 -14.55
N GLY A 127 -29.32 13.01 -13.24
CA GLY A 127 -28.76 13.96 -12.29
C GLY A 127 -27.25 13.94 -12.51
N PHE A 128 -26.70 15.05 -13.00
CA PHE A 128 -25.28 15.34 -12.92
C PHE A 128 -24.92 15.44 -11.42
N GLN A 129 -24.70 14.31 -10.77
CA GLN A 129 -24.01 14.27 -9.49
C GLN A 129 -22.52 14.36 -9.82
N VAL A 130 -21.94 15.53 -9.60
CA VAL A 130 -20.49 15.68 -9.53
C VAL A 130 -20.07 14.92 -8.27
N GLU A 131 -19.69 13.66 -8.41
CA GLU A 131 -19.07 12.92 -7.32
C GLU A 131 -17.77 13.63 -6.95
N GLU A 132 -17.64 14.07 -5.70
CA GLU A 132 -16.38 14.63 -5.21
C GLU A 132 -15.27 13.57 -5.36
N PRO A 133 -14.06 13.97 -5.79
CA PRO A 133 -12.97 13.04 -6.00
C PRO A 133 -12.58 12.36 -4.68
N THR A 134 -12.41 11.04 -4.72
CA THR A 134 -11.93 10.25 -3.58
C THR A 134 -10.53 10.70 -3.16
N ARG A 135 -10.34 10.98 -1.87
CA ARG A 135 -9.09 11.50 -1.31
C ARG A 135 -8.17 10.38 -0.80
N TYR A 136 -7.50 9.68 -1.71
CA TYR A 136 -6.62 8.55 -1.35
C TYR A 136 -5.34 8.96 -0.58
N GLY A 137 -4.95 10.23 -0.59
CA GLY A 137 -3.76 10.70 0.15
C GLY A 137 -3.91 10.62 1.68
N ARG A 138 -5.14 10.47 2.18
CA ARG A 138 -5.45 10.15 3.58
C ARG A 138 -5.33 8.64 3.79
N ILE A 139 -4.15 8.16 4.16
CA ILE A 139 -3.87 6.73 4.36
C ILE A 139 -4.74 6.13 5.46
N VAL A 140 -4.94 6.88 6.55
CA VAL A 140 -5.83 6.49 7.65
C VAL A 140 -6.77 7.65 7.93
N SER A 141 -8.07 7.40 8.02
CA SER A 141 -9.09 8.38 8.41
C SER A 141 -9.95 7.81 9.55
N PHE A 142 -10.15 8.57 10.63
CA PHE A 142 -11.01 8.17 11.74
C PHE A 142 -12.46 8.63 11.50
N GLY A 143 -13.27 7.69 11.00
CA GLY A 143 -14.67 7.87 10.61
C GLY A 143 -14.86 8.23 9.14
N LYS A 144 -15.96 7.74 8.54
CA LYS A 144 -16.28 7.96 7.11
C LYS A 144 -16.36 9.45 6.73
N ALA A 145 -16.96 10.28 7.59
CA ALA A 145 -17.00 11.72 7.34
C ALA A 145 -15.59 12.33 7.22
N ALA A 146 -14.61 11.83 7.99
CA ALA A 146 -13.24 12.31 7.92
C ALA A 146 -12.52 11.88 6.63
N SER A 147 -12.92 10.80 5.96
CA SER A 147 -12.36 10.44 4.65
C SER A 147 -12.96 11.27 3.50
N GLU A 148 -14.17 11.80 3.68
CA GLU A 148 -14.94 12.48 2.63
C GLU A 148 -15.03 14.01 2.77
N LEU A 149 -14.79 14.59 3.95
CA LEU A 149 -14.88 16.05 4.16
C LEU A 149 -13.63 16.81 3.68
N PRO A 150 -13.75 18.00 3.07
CA PRO A 150 -12.61 18.83 2.69
C PRO A 150 -11.64 19.09 3.85
N SER A 151 -10.34 19.22 3.59
CA SER A 151 -9.33 19.42 4.64
C SER A 151 -9.60 20.64 5.54
N SER A 152 -10.17 21.71 4.99
CA SER A 152 -10.59 22.91 5.72
C SER A 152 -11.61 22.65 6.85
N ARG A 153 -12.30 21.51 6.82
CA ARG A 153 -13.27 21.09 7.85
C ARG A 153 -12.71 20.03 8.81
N LEU A 154 -11.46 19.60 8.60
CA LEU A 154 -10.80 18.67 9.50
C LEU A 154 -10.03 19.44 10.57
N PRO A 155 -10.05 18.98 11.83
CA PRO A 155 -9.19 19.55 12.86
C PRO A 155 -7.73 19.27 12.50
N VAL A 156 -6.89 20.31 12.55
CA VAL A 156 -5.43 20.18 12.38
C VAL A 156 -4.82 20.03 13.76
N ILE A 157 -4.47 18.80 14.16
CA ILE A 157 -3.65 18.58 15.36
C ILE A 157 -2.21 18.43 14.89
N HIS A 158 -1.35 19.39 15.24
CA HIS A 158 0.06 19.34 14.87
C HIS A 158 0.75 18.18 15.56
N SER A 159 1.51 17.37 14.81
CA SER A 159 2.19 16.17 15.31
C SER A 159 3.14 16.42 16.49
N LYS A 160 3.54 17.67 16.74
CA LYS A 160 4.33 18.05 17.93
C LYS A 160 3.57 17.86 19.25
N GLU A 161 2.24 17.81 19.26
CA GLU A 161 1.44 17.57 20.47
C GLU A 161 1.44 16.11 20.94
N PHE A 162 1.93 15.17 20.12
CA PHE A 162 2.13 13.77 20.53
C PHE A 162 3.31 13.58 21.50
N SER A 163 4.10 14.62 21.77
CA SER A 163 5.33 14.55 22.59
C SER A 163 5.09 14.52 24.10
N GLN A 164 3.87 14.71 24.58
CA GLN A 164 3.53 14.66 26.00
C GLN A 164 2.87 13.32 26.33
N THR A 165 3.68 12.31 26.62
CA THR A 165 3.24 11.09 27.29
C THR A 165 2.84 11.44 28.72
N SER A 166 1.55 11.57 28.99
CA SER A 166 1.03 11.40 30.34
C SER A 166 1.24 9.92 30.70
N ALA A 167 2.26 9.61 31.50
CA ALA A 167 2.50 8.25 31.97
C ALA A 167 1.22 7.72 32.64
N ALA A 168 0.76 6.53 32.23
CA ALA A 168 -0.35 5.89 32.89
C ALA A 168 -0.01 5.69 34.38
N THR A 169 -0.86 6.21 35.27
CA THR A 169 -0.82 5.86 36.70
C THR A 169 -0.95 4.35 36.82
N ASN A 170 0.04 3.71 37.44
CA ASN A 170 0.13 2.27 37.71
C ASN A 170 -1.18 1.69 38.26
N SER A 171 -2.07 1.21 37.39
CA SER A 171 -3.17 0.34 37.80
C SER A 171 -2.69 -1.10 37.68
N SER A 172 -2.44 -1.71 38.83
CA SER A 172 -1.99 -3.10 39.02
C SER A 172 -3.08 -4.13 38.67
N ALA A 173 -3.66 -4.06 37.48
CA ALA A 173 -4.56 -5.09 37.00
C ALA A 173 -3.74 -6.19 36.33
N SER A 174 -3.72 -7.37 36.97
CA SER A 174 -3.22 -8.62 36.39
C SER A 174 -4.05 -8.98 35.15
N CYS A 175 -3.64 -8.47 34.01
CA CYS A 175 -4.17 -8.84 32.71
C CYS A 175 -3.07 -9.70 32.05
N GLY A 176 -3.41 -10.91 31.57
CA GLY A 176 -2.55 -12.09 31.23
C GLY A 176 -1.13 -11.94 30.64
N GLU A 177 -0.68 -12.86 29.78
CA GLU A 177 0.76 -12.94 29.43
C GLU A 177 1.25 -11.96 28.33
N ILE A 178 0.40 -11.58 27.37
CA ILE A 178 0.83 -10.74 26.23
C ILE A 178 0.61 -9.26 26.53
N ARG A 179 1.64 -8.43 26.29
CA ARG A 179 1.56 -6.97 26.42
C ARG A 179 1.93 -6.32 25.09
N THR A 180 1.13 -5.36 24.67
CA THR A 180 1.39 -4.48 23.52
C THR A 180 1.73 -3.07 24.02
N GLU A 181 2.32 -2.24 23.18
CA GLU A 181 2.61 -0.84 23.54
C GLU A 181 1.32 -0.02 23.78
N TYR A 182 0.17 -0.47 23.28
CA TYR A 182 -1.12 0.13 23.59
C TYR A 182 -1.51 -0.01 25.06
N ASP A 183 -1.03 -1.05 25.75
CA ASP A 183 -1.28 -1.22 27.18
C ASP A 183 -0.55 -0.16 28.03
N GLU A 184 0.48 0.47 27.47
CA GLU A 184 1.25 1.55 28.10
C GLU A 184 0.65 2.94 27.79
N MET A 185 -0.31 3.04 26.86
CA MET A 185 -0.91 4.31 26.45
C MET A 185 -2.09 4.73 27.33
N SER A 186 -2.17 6.03 27.65
CA SER A 186 -3.34 6.60 28.33
C SER A 186 -4.59 6.62 27.43
N ARG A 187 -5.77 6.63 28.05
CA ARG A 187 -7.05 6.73 27.31
C ARG A 187 -7.17 8.05 26.55
N GLU A 188 -6.65 9.11 27.15
CA GLU A 188 -6.58 10.45 26.56
C GLU A 188 -5.68 10.43 25.32
N SER A 189 -4.53 9.75 25.38
CA SER A 189 -3.64 9.56 24.23
C SER A 189 -4.33 8.82 23.07
N ILE A 190 -5.06 7.75 23.36
CA ILE A 190 -5.82 7.00 22.34
C ILE A 190 -6.90 7.88 21.69
N ARG A 191 -7.62 8.67 22.48
CA ARG A 191 -8.64 9.60 21.96
C ARG A 191 -8.02 10.67 21.07
N LYS A 192 -6.90 11.28 21.49
CA LYS A 192 -6.17 12.27 20.69
C LYS A 192 -5.78 11.74 19.31
N VAL A 193 -5.36 10.48 19.21
CA VAL A 193 -5.06 9.84 17.92
C VAL A 193 -6.30 9.85 17.00
N ALA A 194 -7.46 9.47 17.52
CA ALA A 194 -8.71 9.46 16.75
C ALA A 194 -9.27 10.87 16.47
N GLU A 195 -8.94 11.86 17.30
CA GLU A 195 -9.33 13.27 17.14
C GLU A 195 -8.57 13.98 16.02
N ASN A 196 -7.37 13.55 15.66
CA ASN A 196 -6.62 14.11 14.52
C ASN A 196 -7.26 13.79 13.15
N LYS A 197 -8.31 12.96 13.12
CA LYS A 197 -9.19 12.60 11.99
C LYS A 197 -8.57 12.00 10.73
N ALA A 198 -7.39 12.43 10.27
CA ALA A 198 -6.77 11.91 9.06
C ALA A 198 -5.25 11.94 9.16
N TYR A 199 -4.60 10.91 8.62
CA TYR A 199 -3.15 10.77 8.57
C TYR A 199 -2.70 10.52 7.12
N THR A 200 -1.82 11.38 6.62
CA THR A 200 -1.02 11.17 5.40
C THR A 200 0.16 10.25 5.70
N VAL A 201 0.91 9.81 4.68
CA VAL A 201 2.12 8.98 4.89
C VAL A 201 3.11 9.65 5.85
N SER A 202 3.34 10.96 5.73
CA SER A 202 4.28 11.68 6.59
C SER A 202 3.82 11.67 8.06
N SER A 203 2.57 12.06 8.32
CA SER A 203 2.01 12.05 9.67
C SER A 203 1.80 10.65 10.25
N LEU A 204 1.69 9.63 9.40
CA LEU A 204 1.54 8.24 9.83
C LEU A 204 2.84 7.70 10.44
N ILE A 205 4.00 8.09 9.93
CA ILE A 205 5.28 7.74 10.56
C ILE A 205 5.37 8.37 11.96
N ASP A 206 4.94 9.62 12.11
CA ASP A 206 4.83 10.28 13.42
C ASP A 206 3.85 9.55 14.35
N LEU A 207 2.70 9.12 13.82
CA LEU A 207 1.74 8.31 14.57
C LEU A 207 2.38 7.01 15.06
N LEU A 208 3.14 6.30 14.22
CA LEU A 208 3.81 5.06 14.60
C LEU A 208 4.90 5.29 15.65
N ARG A 209 5.62 6.42 15.62
CA ARG A 209 6.55 6.80 16.70
C ARG A 209 5.84 6.96 18.03
N PHE A 210 4.58 7.42 18.00
CA PHE A 210 3.76 7.58 19.18
C PHE A 210 3.13 6.27 19.69
N VAL A 211 2.53 5.47 18.80
CA VAL A 211 1.80 4.24 19.19
C VAL A 211 2.66 2.99 19.27
N ALA A 212 3.86 3.04 18.70
CA ALA A 212 4.79 1.92 18.62
C ALA A 212 6.28 2.35 18.71
N PRO A 213 6.69 3.11 19.75
CA PRO A 213 8.02 3.70 19.83
C PRO A 213 9.17 2.68 19.80
N LYS A 214 9.02 1.52 20.45
CA LYS A 214 10.06 0.47 20.48
C LYS A 214 10.26 -0.16 19.11
N MET A 215 9.17 -0.32 18.33
CA MET A 215 9.26 -0.75 16.93
C MET A 215 9.96 0.30 16.09
N MET A 216 9.55 1.56 16.20
CA MET A 216 10.12 2.64 15.39
C MET A 216 11.61 2.87 15.66
N GLN A 217 12.04 2.75 16.92
CA GLN A 217 13.47 2.84 17.28
C GLN A 217 14.32 1.80 16.54
N ARG A 218 13.84 0.56 16.41
CA ARG A 218 14.55 -0.48 15.64
C ARG A 218 14.44 -0.22 14.14
N ALA A 219 13.24 0.09 13.67
CA ALA A 219 12.98 0.33 12.25
C ALA A 219 13.87 1.42 11.65
N GLU A 220 13.97 2.56 12.33
CA GLU A 220 14.70 3.74 11.85
C GLU A 220 16.23 3.55 11.85
N ALA A 221 16.73 2.53 12.56
CA ALA A 221 18.12 2.11 12.47
C ALA A 221 18.43 1.35 11.16
N HIS A 222 17.43 0.72 10.55
CA HIS A 222 17.61 -0.21 9.41
C HIS A 222 16.90 0.20 8.13
N PHE A 223 15.88 1.04 8.21
CA PHE A 223 15.04 1.41 7.07
C PHE A 223 14.84 2.91 6.98
N SER A 224 14.51 3.32 5.78
CA SER A 224 14.23 4.70 5.43
C SER A 224 13.01 4.75 4.52
N HIS A 225 12.24 5.83 4.66
CA HIS A 225 10.96 6.03 3.97
C HIS A 225 10.86 7.42 3.33
N GLY A 226 11.99 8.14 3.26
CA GLY A 226 12.05 9.51 2.77
C GLY A 226 12.29 9.61 1.25
N ILE A 227 12.65 10.82 0.83
CA ILE A 227 13.19 11.12 -0.50
C ILE A 227 14.52 11.82 -0.26
N ALA A 228 15.56 11.43 -0.99
CA ALA A 228 16.83 12.11 -0.86
C ALA A 228 16.75 13.54 -1.39
N GLU A 229 17.26 14.51 -0.64
CA GLU A 229 17.46 15.87 -1.18
C GLU A 229 18.62 15.89 -2.17
N ASN A 230 19.74 15.28 -1.77
CA ASN A 230 20.95 15.13 -2.57
C ASN A 230 21.50 13.70 -2.46
N LEU A 231 21.38 12.89 -3.53
CA LEU A 231 21.89 11.50 -3.54
C LEU A 231 23.42 11.40 -3.54
N ASP A 232 24.15 12.51 -3.68
CA ASP A 232 25.61 12.56 -3.54
C ASP A 232 26.06 12.71 -2.07
N ASP A 233 25.12 12.91 -1.14
CA ASP A 233 25.44 12.98 0.30
C ASP A 233 25.96 11.61 0.79
N PRO A 234 27.17 11.53 1.38
CA PRO A 234 27.77 10.28 1.86
C PRO A 234 26.89 9.49 2.84
N LYS A 235 25.92 10.13 3.51
CA LYS A 235 24.99 9.40 4.39
C LYS A 235 24.22 8.30 3.65
N TYR A 236 23.96 8.47 2.35
CA TYR A 236 23.21 7.49 1.54
C TYR A 236 24.02 6.24 1.19
N ASP A 237 25.32 6.21 1.48
CA ASP A 237 26.11 4.97 1.40
C ASP A 237 25.78 3.99 2.54
N HIS A 238 25.12 4.46 3.61
CA HIS A 238 24.70 3.61 4.73
C HIS A 238 23.59 2.63 4.31
N TYR A 239 23.69 1.36 4.72
CA TYR A 239 22.80 0.27 4.29
C TYR A 239 21.31 0.51 4.55
N LYS A 240 20.97 1.38 5.51
CA LYS A 240 19.59 1.77 5.84
C LYS A 240 18.81 2.39 4.67
N TYR A 241 19.53 2.91 3.67
CA TYR A 241 18.95 3.59 2.51
C TYR A 241 18.83 2.68 1.28
N TRP A 242 19.51 1.53 1.26
CA TRP A 242 19.65 0.71 0.05
C TRP A 242 18.32 0.10 -0.43
N SER A 243 17.38 -0.13 0.48
CA SER A 243 16.04 -0.65 0.14
C SER A 243 15.06 0.43 -0.30
N ASN A 244 15.41 1.72 -0.19
CA ASN A 244 14.57 2.83 -0.62
C ASN A 244 15.05 3.34 -2.00
N PRO A 245 14.30 3.07 -3.09
CA PRO A 245 14.68 3.50 -4.43
C PRO A 245 14.64 5.03 -4.62
N LEU A 246 14.08 5.79 -3.67
CA LEU A 246 14.09 7.25 -3.64
C LEU A 246 15.29 7.85 -2.87
N GLU A 247 16.13 6.99 -2.29
CA GLU A 247 17.31 7.38 -1.50
C GLU A 247 18.58 6.64 -1.93
N THR A 248 18.52 5.87 -3.03
CA THR A 248 19.66 5.20 -3.62
C THR A 248 19.72 5.44 -5.13
N LYS A 249 20.93 5.31 -5.69
CA LYS A 249 21.17 5.41 -7.14
C LYS A 249 21.26 4.01 -7.72
N LEU A 250 20.76 3.84 -8.94
CA LEU A 250 21.10 2.69 -9.75
C LEU A 250 22.62 2.64 -10.02
N PRO A 251 23.18 1.43 -10.18
CA PRO A 251 24.62 1.26 -10.40
C PRO A 251 25.05 1.84 -11.76
N ASP A 252 26.35 2.10 -11.90
CA ASP A 252 26.94 2.44 -13.20
C ASP A 252 26.98 1.20 -14.11
N ALA A 253 25.92 1.02 -14.90
CA ALA A 253 25.72 -0.14 -15.76
C ALA A 253 24.85 0.19 -17.00
N PRO A 254 25.35 1.00 -17.95
CA PRO A 254 24.55 1.49 -19.07
C PRO A 254 23.97 0.39 -19.99
N ASP A 255 24.65 -0.75 -20.10
CA ASP A 255 24.21 -1.89 -20.94
C ASP A 255 23.24 -2.86 -20.23
N MET A 256 23.03 -2.67 -18.92
CA MET A 256 22.06 -3.45 -18.16
C MET A 256 20.64 -2.96 -18.47
N GLU A 257 19.66 -3.87 -18.40
CA GLU A 257 18.24 -3.54 -18.53
C GLU A 257 17.48 -3.81 -17.22
N ILE A 258 16.49 -2.98 -16.91
CA ILE A 258 15.60 -3.19 -15.76
C ILE A 258 14.17 -3.35 -16.26
N TYR A 259 13.52 -4.42 -15.84
CA TYR A 259 12.12 -4.70 -16.13
C TYR A 259 11.31 -4.60 -14.85
N CYS A 260 10.25 -3.80 -14.86
CA CYS A 260 9.23 -3.76 -13.82
C CYS A 260 8.00 -4.52 -14.32
N SER A 261 7.88 -5.76 -13.88
CA SER A 261 6.86 -6.72 -14.29
C SER A 261 5.81 -6.90 -13.21
N TYR A 262 4.58 -6.44 -13.40
CA TYR A 262 3.54 -6.49 -12.36
C TYR A 262 2.12 -6.64 -12.91
N GLY A 263 1.24 -7.14 -12.04
CA GLY A 263 -0.17 -7.36 -12.36
C GLY A 263 -0.98 -6.07 -12.25
N VAL A 264 -2.05 -5.98 -13.05
CA VAL A 264 -2.97 -4.83 -13.04
C VAL A 264 -4.41 -5.27 -13.25
N GLY A 265 -5.36 -4.41 -12.91
CA GLY A 265 -6.79 -4.64 -13.06
C GLY A 265 -7.46 -5.31 -11.86
N ILE A 266 -6.78 -5.38 -10.70
CA ILE A 266 -7.32 -5.96 -9.47
C ILE A 266 -7.47 -4.86 -8.41
N PRO A 267 -8.66 -4.73 -7.77
CA PRO A 267 -8.83 -3.81 -6.64
C PRO A 267 -7.82 -4.09 -5.52
N THR A 268 -7.00 -3.10 -5.22
CA THR A 268 -5.86 -3.20 -4.29
C THR A 268 -5.95 -2.14 -3.20
N GLU A 269 -5.63 -2.52 -1.95
CA GLU A 269 -5.81 -1.67 -0.77
C GLU A 269 -4.98 -0.39 -0.85
N ARG A 270 -5.62 0.78 -0.62
CA ARG A 270 -4.99 2.10 -0.74
C ARG A 270 -5.01 2.94 0.52
N SER A 271 -6.12 2.93 1.24
CA SER A 271 -6.31 3.66 2.49
C SER A 271 -7.47 3.08 3.29
N TYR A 272 -7.57 3.50 4.56
CA TYR A 272 -8.42 2.86 5.55
C TYR A 272 -9.27 3.88 6.33
N VAL A 273 -10.53 3.53 6.56
CA VAL A 273 -11.43 4.20 7.49
C VAL A 273 -11.42 3.42 8.79
N TYR A 274 -11.02 4.08 9.87
CA TYR A 274 -10.89 3.54 11.21
C TYR A 274 -11.96 4.08 12.15
N LYS A 275 -12.24 3.32 13.21
CA LYS A 275 -13.00 3.74 14.38
C LYS A 275 -12.28 3.31 15.65
N LEU A 276 -12.67 3.92 16.76
CA LEU A 276 -12.27 3.42 18.08
C LEU A 276 -12.99 2.11 18.37
N SER A 277 -12.24 1.14 18.89
CA SER A 277 -12.81 -0.11 19.38
C SER A 277 -13.73 0.18 20.57
N PRO A 278 -14.97 -0.36 20.60
CA PRO A 278 -15.89 -0.19 21.72
C PRO A 278 -15.49 -1.01 22.95
N SER A 279 -14.55 -1.94 22.80
CA SER A 279 -14.06 -2.76 23.90
C SER A 279 -13.15 -1.94 24.81
N TYR A 280 -13.64 -1.65 26.02
CA TYR A 280 -12.84 -1.08 27.11
C TYR A 280 -12.16 -2.16 27.96
N ARG A 281 -12.11 -3.41 27.48
CA ARG A 281 -11.43 -4.49 28.19
C ARG A 281 -9.92 -4.19 28.24
N CYS A 282 -9.31 -4.55 29.35
CA CYS A 282 -7.85 -4.57 29.49
C CYS A 282 -7.27 -5.45 28.37
N LYS A 283 -6.22 -4.99 27.68
CA LYS A 283 -5.63 -5.65 26.50
C LYS A 283 -6.61 -5.74 25.35
N SER A 284 -6.73 -4.63 24.64
CA SER A 284 -7.37 -4.65 23.33
C SER A 284 -6.73 -3.59 22.46
N ILE A 285 -6.69 -3.90 21.17
CA ILE A 285 -6.24 -2.96 20.17
C ILE A 285 -7.29 -1.84 20.08
N PRO A 286 -6.92 -0.57 20.33
CA PRO A 286 -7.88 0.52 20.45
C PRO A 286 -8.44 1.01 19.11
N PHE A 287 -7.82 0.65 18.00
CA PHE A 287 -8.19 1.06 16.65
C PHE A 287 -8.65 -0.13 15.84
N GLN A 288 -9.74 0.05 15.09
CA GLN A 288 -10.30 -0.98 14.24
C GLN A 288 -10.74 -0.38 12.90
N ILE A 289 -10.57 -1.11 11.80
CA ILE A 289 -11.14 -0.75 10.50
C ILE A 289 -12.67 -0.74 10.63
N ASP A 290 -13.28 0.39 10.26
CA ASP A 290 -14.72 0.55 10.30
C ASP A 290 -15.37 -0.16 9.11
N SER A 291 -15.67 -1.45 9.30
CA SER A 291 -16.34 -2.27 8.29
C SER A 291 -17.73 -1.77 7.89
N SER A 292 -18.34 -0.83 8.63
CA SER A 292 -19.62 -0.21 8.27
C SER A 292 -19.46 1.00 7.34
N ALA A 293 -18.22 1.47 7.13
CA ALA A 293 -17.93 2.52 6.17
C ALA A 293 -17.87 1.94 4.75
N ASP A 294 -19.03 1.90 4.09
CA ASP A 294 -19.17 1.53 2.68
C ASP A 294 -19.48 2.75 1.81
N GLY A 295 -18.94 2.75 0.59
CA GLY A 295 -19.29 3.71 -0.47
C GLY A 295 -20.64 3.39 -1.11
N SER A 296 -21.03 4.18 -2.12
CA SER A 296 -22.14 3.80 -3.01
C SER A 296 -21.84 2.48 -3.75
N ASP A 297 -22.85 1.87 -4.35
CA ASP A 297 -22.73 0.60 -5.12
C ASP A 297 -21.62 0.60 -6.20
N SER A 298 -21.16 1.76 -6.65
CA SER A 298 -20.08 1.98 -7.62
C SER A 298 -18.81 2.62 -7.01
N GLY A 299 -18.79 2.87 -5.71
CA GLY A 299 -17.70 3.53 -5.00
C GLY A 299 -16.48 2.63 -4.77
N CYS A 300 -15.34 3.27 -4.56
CA CYS A 300 -14.07 2.60 -4.24
C CYS A 300 -13.92 2.23 -2.76
N LEU A 301 -14.84 2.65 -1.89
CA LEU A 301 -14.84 2.33 -0.46
C LEU A 301 -15.68 1.08 -0.23
N LYS A 302 -15.07 0.01 0.31
CA LYS A 302 -15.76 -1.20 0.73
C LYS A 302 -15.21 -1.71 2.06
N GLY A 303 -16.09 -1.94 3.03
CA GLY A 303 -15.74 -2.47 4.34
C GLY A 303 -14.69 -1.64 5.07
N GLY A 304 -14.74 -0.31 4.95
CA GLY A 304 -13.75 0.59 5.54
C GLY A 304 -12.42 0.65 4.80
N VAL A 305 -12.29 0.07 3.60
CA VAL A 305 -11.07 0.10 2.80
C VAL A 305 -11.33 0.76 1.45
N TYR A 306 -10.49 1.74 1.09
CA TYR A 306 -10.46 2.30 -0.25
C TYR A 306 -9.54 1.49 -1.15
N PHE A 307 -10.01 1.22 -2.38
CA PHE A 307 -9.28 0.44 -3.37
C PHE A 307 -8.83 1.28 -4.58
N VAL A 308 -7.67 0.94 -5.12
CA VAL A 308 -7.12 1.45 -6.39
C VAL A 308 -6.69 0.29 -7.29
N ASP A 309 -6.20 0.61 -8.49
CA ASP A 309 -5.64 -0.40 -9.39
C ASP A 309 -4.33 -1.01 -8.85
N GLY A 310 -4.14 -2.30 -9.06
CA GLY A 310 -2.97 -3.05 -8.62
C GLY A 310 -3.12 -4.55 -8.86
N ASP A 311 -2.37 -5.33 -8.09
CA ASP A 311 -2.29 -6.79 -8.18
C ASP A 311 -2.90 -7.52 -6.96
N GLU A 312 -3.86 -6.89 -6.27
CA GLU A 312 -4.46 -7.30 -4.98
C GLU A 312 -3.64 -6.91 -3.74
N SER A 313 -2.33 -6.80 -3.86
CA SER A 313 -1.43 -6.51 -2.72
C SER A 313 -0.68 -5.19 -2.88
N VAL A 314 -0.13 -4.94 -4.06
CA VAL A 314 0.71 -3.80 -4.40
C VAL A 314 -0.04 -2.88 -5.37
N PRO A 315 -0.30 -1.61 -4.98
CA PRO A 315 -0.87 -0.63 -5.90
C PRO A 315 0.05 -0.39 -7.10
N VAL A 316 -0.54 -0.14 -8.28
CA VAL A 316 0.20 0.19 -9.51
C VAL A 316 1.21 1.31 -9.28
N LEU A 317 0.85 2.33 -8.50
CA LEU A 317 1.75 3.42 -8.15
C LEU A 317 3.08 2.90 -7.56
N SER A 318 3.00 1.95 -6.62
CA SER A 318 4.19 1.41 -5.95
C SER A 318 5.02 0.51 -6.84
N ALA A 319 4.38 -0.31 -7.67
CA ALA A 319 5.08 -1.22 -8.57
C ALA A 319 5.69 -0.53 -9.78
N GLY A 320 5.01 0.50 -10.32
CA GLY A 320 5.33 1.07 -11.61
C GLY A 320 6.11 2.38 -11.59
N PHE A 321 5.98 3.22 -10.56
CA PHE A 321 6.47 4.61 -10.60
C PHE A 321 7.97 4.73 -10.92
N MET A 322 8.80 3.86 -10.34
CA MET A 322 10.23 3.91 -10.56
C MET A 322 10.58 3.61 -12.02
N CYS A 323 10.07 2.55 -12.65
CA CYS A 323 10.33 2.32 -14.09
C CYS A 323 9.62 3.30 -15.01
N ALA A 324 8.44 3.81 -14.62
CA ALA A 324 7.67 4.73 -15.44
C ALA A 324 8.31 6.13 -15.52
N LYS A 325 8.86 6.63 -14.40
CA LYS A 325 9.39 8.00 -14.28
C LYS A 325 10.71 8.08 -13.51
N GLY A 326 10.81 7.48 -12.32
CA GLY A 326 11.97 7.67 -11.44
C GLY A 326 13.32 7.27 -12.06
N TRP A 327 13.35 6.14 -12.75
CA TRP A 327 14.50 5.57 -13.45
C TRP A 327 14.40 5.73 -14.97
N ARG A 328 13.37 6.40 -15.49
CA ARG A 328 13.19 6.51 -16.94
C ARG A 328 14.22 7.46 -17.53
N GLY A 329 15.11 6.92 -18.37
CA GLY A 329 16.20 7.68 -18.96
C GLY A 329 17.24 8.09 -17.93
N ARG A 330 17.96 9.18 -18.19
CA ARG A 330 19.00 9.67 -17.28
C ARG A 330 18.41 10.61 -16.23
N THR A 331 18.35 10.14 -14.99
CA THR A 331 17.84 10.90 -13.83
C THR A 331 18.86 10.83 -12.68
N ARG A 332 18.63 11.56 -11.60
CA ARG A 332 19.38 11.47 -10.35
C ARG A 332 19.34 10.07 -9.74
N PHE A 333 18.25 9.32 -9.96
CA PHE A 333 18.09 7.94 -9.49
C PHE A 333 18.69 6.92 -10.47
N ASN A 334 18.79 7.28 -11.76
CA ASN A 334 19.40 6.48 -12.82
C ASN A 334 20.52 7.26 -13.53
N PRO A 335 21.68 7.47 -12.87
CA PRO A 335 22.73 8.34 -13.40
C PRO A 335 23.44 7.79 -14.65
N SER A 336 23.43 6.47 -14.86
CA SER A 336 23.99 5.81 -16.04
C SER A 336 22.99 5.68 -17.20
N GLY A 337 21.72 6.03 -16.99
CA GLY A 337 20.69 5.92 -18.01
C GLY A 337 20.38 4.48 -18.43
N ILE A 338 20.41 3.53 -17.47
CA ILE A 338 19.98 2.15 -17.65
C ILE A 338 18.61 2.11 -18.34
N ALA A 339 18.46 1.27 -19.37
CA ALA A 339 17.17 1.11 -20.04
C ALA A 339 16.16 0.46 -19.09
N THR A 340 14.99 1.09 -18.93
CA THR A 340 13.92 0.62 -18.05
C THR A 340 12.65 0.37 -18.83
N TYR A 341 12.00 -0.77 -18.55
CA TYR A 341 10.77 -1.21 -19.22
C TYR A 341 9.67 -1.51 -18.20
N VAL A 342 8.46 -1.05 -18.50
CA VAL A 342 7.25 -1.38 -17.75
C VAL A 342 6.54 -2.53 -18.46
N ARG A 343 6.29 -3.64 -17.76
CA ARG A 343 5.62 -4.84 -18.28
C ARG A 343 4.40 -5.17 -17.42
N GLU A 344 3.22 -4.74 -17.86
CA GLU A 344 1.97 -4.98 -17.15
C GLU A 344 1.25 -6.23 -17.65
N TYR A 345 0.75 -7.02 -16.71
CA TYR A 345 -0.01 -8.24 -16.97
C TYR A 345 -1.43 -8.05 -16.47
N ARG A 346 -2.34 -7.78 -17.41
CA ARG A 346 -3.76 -7.58 -17.09
C ARG A 346 -4.37 -8.86 -16.54
N HIS A 347 -4.88 -8.80 -15.32
CA HIS A 347 -5.48 -9.95 -14.66
C HIS A 347 -6.71 -10.46 -15.42
N LYS A 348 -6.73 -11.76 -15.68
CA LYS A 348 -7.92 -12.50 -16.07
C LYS A 348 -8.16 -13.61 -15.05
N PRO A 349 -9.35 -13.66 -14.42
CA PRO A 349 -9.66 -14.73 -13.48
C PRO A 349 -9.72 -16.07 -14.22
N PRO A 350 -9.34 -17.18 -13.57
CA PRO A 350 -9.42 -18.51 -14.18
C PRO A 350 -10.84 -18.82 -14.65
N ALA A 351 -10.96 -19.50 -15.79
CA ALA A 351 -12.25 -19.83 -16.39
C ALA A 351 -12.97 -20.95 -15.61
N SER A 352 -12.23 -21.76 -14.84
CA SER A 352 -12.77 -22.82 -13.98
C SER A 352 -11.90 -23.05 -12.75
N LEU A 353 -12.48 -23.66 -11.70
CA LEU A 353 -11.77 -24.03 -10.46
C LEU A 353 -10.63 -25.04 -10.71
N LEU A 354 -10.72 -25.82 -11.80
CA LEU A 354 -9.71 -26.82 -12.19
C LEU A 354 -8.43 -26.17 -12.77
N GLU A 355 -8.52 -24.92 -13.23
CA GLU A 355 -7.37 -24.16 -13.76
C GLU A 355 -6.45 -23.64 -12.64
N GLY A 356 -6.82 -23.88 -11.38
CA GLY A 356 -6.05 -23.47 -10.21
C GLY A 356 -5.85 -21.94 -10.18
N ARG A 357 -4.59 -21.51 -10.29
CA ARG A 357 -4.19 -20.10 -10.22
C ARG A 357 -4.44 -19.30 -11.49
N GLY A 358 -4.82 -19.96 -12.60
CA GLY A 358 -5.12 -19.33 -13.90
C GLY A 358 -3.87 -18.93 -14.69
N LEU A 359 -3.88 -19.20 -16.00
CA LEU A 359 -2.71 -18.97 -16.89
C LEU A 359 -2.43 -17.50 -17.19
N GLU A 360 -3.41 -16.63 -16.94
CA GLU A 360 -3.34 -15.20 -17.21
C GLU A 360 -3.66 -14.37 -15.94
N SER A 361 -3.47 -14.95 -14.76
CA SER A 361 -3.67 -14.22 -13.50
C SER A 361 -2.60 -13.14 -13.34
N GLY A 362 -3.05 -11.94 -13.00
CA GLY A 362 -2.21 -10.83 -12.56
C GLY A 362 -2.26 -10.62 -11.05
N ALA A 363 -2.73 -11.59 -10.25
CA ALA A 363 -2.70 -11.45 -8.80
C ALA A 363 -1.26 -11.58 -8.28
N HIS A 364 -0.92 -10.88 -7.20
CA HIS A 364 0.45 -10.66 -6.75
C HIS A 364 1.31 -11.94 -6.69
N VAL A 365 0.76 -13.03 -6.15
CA VAL A 365 1.45 -14.33 -6.04
C VAL A 365 1.26 -15.18 -7.31
N ASP A 366 0.08 -15.12 -7.91
CA ASP A 366 -0.29 -15.97 -9.05
C ASP A 366 0.35 -15.51 -10.37
N ILE A 367 0.83 -14.26 -10.43
CA ILE A 367 1.54 -13.72 -11.59
C ILE A 367 2.75 -14.57 -11.99
N MET A 368 3.37 -15.29 -11.04
CA MET A 368 4.48 -16.21 -11.33
C MET A 368 4.06 -17.37 -12.24
N GLY A 369 2.76 -17.71 -12.28
CA GLY A 369 2.17 -18.69 -13.21
C GLY A 369 1.66 -18.08 -14.51
N ASN A 370 1.78 -16.76 -14.70
CA ASN A 370 1.30 -16.07 -15.88
C ASN A 370 2.17 -16.42 -17.10
N VAL A 371 1.56 -17.00 -18.14
CA VAL A 371 2.30 -17.50 -19.31
C VAL A 371 3.07 -16.37 -20.02
N ALA A 372 2.48 -15.17 -20.12
CA ALA A 372 3.15 -14.05 -20.77
C ALA A 372 4.33 -13.51 -19.94
N LEU A 373 4.26 -13.56 -18.60
CA LEU A 373 5.39 -13.20 -17.75
C LEU A 373 6.53 -14.21 -17.91
N ILE A 374 6.19 -15.49 -17.86
CA ILE A 374 7.16 -16.58 -18.01
C ILE A 374 7.84 -16.48 -19.38
N GLU A 375 7.09 -16.20 -20.44
CA GLU A 375 7.64 -15.98 -21.78
C GLU A 375 8.63 -14.81 -21.80
N ASP A 376 8.27 -13.64 -21.23
CA ASP A 376 9.17 -12.49 -21.16
C ASP A 376 10.47 -12.83 -20.41
N VAL A 377 10.37 -13.50 -19.25
CA VAL A 377 11.54 -13.93 -18.46
C VAL A 377 12.43 -14.89 -19.26
N LEU A 378 11.84 -15.89 -19.93
CA LEU A 378 12.59 -16.87 -20.72
C LEU A 378 13.26 -16.22 -21.93
N ARG A 379 12.59 -15.28 -22.61
CA ARG A 379 13.16 -14.57 -23.75
C ARG A 379 14.35 -13.69 -23.32
N VAL A 380 14.23 -12.95 -22.21
CA VAL A 380 15.35 -12.16 -21.67
C VAL A 380 16.51 -13.06 -21.24
N ALA A 381 16.22 -14.18 -20.57
CA ALA A 381 17.23 -15.17 -20.20
C ALA A 381 17.95 -15.79 -21.42
N ALA A 382 17.25 -15.92 -22.55
CA ALA A 382 17.80 -16.35 -23.84
C ALA A 382 18.54 -15.24 -24.61
N GLY A 383 18.65 -14.02 -24.05
CA GLY A 383 19.41 -12.91 -24.62
C GLY A 383 18.57 -11.88 -25.38
N ALA A 384 17.24 -11.99 -25.38
CA ALA A 384 16.38 -10.95 -25.94
C ALA A 384 16.51 -9.64 -25.15
N THR A 385 16.46 -8.52 -25.87
CA THR A 385 16.42 -7.17 -25.32
C THR A 385 14.99 -6.71 -25.08
N GLY A 386 14.82 -5.60 -24.37
CA GLY A 386 13.48 -5.05 -24.15
C GLY A 386 12.82 -4.60 -25.46
N ALA A 387 13.62 -4.19 -26.45
CA ALA A 387 13.14 -3.90 -27.80
C ALA A 387 12.57 -5.16 -28.49
N ASP A 388 13.23 -6.32 -28.33
CA ASP A 388 12.75 -7.60 -28.90
C ASP A 388 11.43 -8.06 -28.25
N LEU A 389 11.18 -7.67 -26.99
CA LEU A 389 9.90 -7.89 -26.29
C LEU A 389 8.80 -6.89 -26.68
N GLY A 390 9.09 -5.93 -27.57
CA GLY A 390 8.17 -4.88 -27.98
C GLY A 390 8.15 -3.66 -27.04
N GLY A 391 9.14 -3.52 -26.15
CA GLY A 391 9.27 -2.40 -25.22
C GLY A 391 8.24 -2.43 -24.09
N ASP A 392 7.74 -1.24 -23.74
CA ASP A 392 6.75 -1.08 -22.68
C ASP A 392 5.40 -1.71 -23.05
N LYS A 393 4.82 -2.41 -22.09
CA LYS A 393 3.46 -2.91 -22.15
C LYS A 393 2.69 -2.32 -20.97
N ILE A 394 1.87 -1.31 -21.23
CA ILE A 394 1.14 -0.55 -20.21
C ILE A 394 -0.37 -0.62 -20.49
N HIS A 395 -1.14 -0.96 -19.47
CA HIS A 395 -2.59 -1.04 -19.45
C HIS A 395 -3.22 -0.09 -18.41
N SER A 396 -2.46 0.26 -17.36
CA SER A 396 -2.87 1.13 -16.26
C SER A 396 -2.66 2.62 -16.56
N ASP A 397 -3.12 3.48 -15.65
CA ASP A 397 -2.92 4.92 -15.70
C ASP A 397 -1.53 5.36 -15.15
N ILE A 398 -0.55 4.45 -15.04
CA ILE A 398 0.75 4.74 -14.36
C ILE A 398 1.48 5.96 -14.92
N LEU A 399 1.46 6.17 -16.24
CA LEU A 399 2.10 7.34 -16.86
C LEU A 399 1.45 8.64 -16.37
N ARG A 400 0.11 8.71 -16.41
CA ARG A 400 -0.67 9.86 -15.91
C ARG A 400 -0.46 10.07 -14.42
N MET A 401 -0.43 9.01 -13.62
CA MET A 401 -0.15 9.10 -12.18
C MET A 401 1.25 9.67 -11.93
N SER A 402 2.24 9.20 -12.69
CA SER A 402 3.63 9.63 -12.57
C SER A 402 3.83 11.11 -12.94
N GLU A 403 3.10 11.63 -13.93
CA GLU A 403 3.15 13.04 -14.33
C GLU A 403 2.75 13.99 -13.20
N ARG A 404 1.74 13.60 -12.41
CA ARG A 404 1.24 14.41 -11.29
C ARG A 404 2.17 14.43 -10.08
N ILE A 405 3.11 13.49 -9.99
CA ILE A 405 4.08 13.43 -8.89
C ILE A 405 5.25 14.35 -9.18
N ASN A 406 5.40 15.39 -8.36
CA ASN A 406 6.48 16.36 -8.50
C ASN A 406 7.71 15.95 -7.68
N VAL A 407 8.50 15.03 -8.22
CA VAL A 407 9.83 14.66 -7.71
C VAL A 407 10.88 15.25 -8.63
N ARG A 408 11.91 15.88 -8.03
CA ARG A 408 13.09 16.34 -8.77
C ARG A 408 13.81 15.13 -9.36
N LEU A 409 13.89 15.05 -10.68
CA LEU A 409 14.64 14.01 -11.41
C LEU A 409 16.05 14.46 -11.75
#